data_AF-R7QXY1-F1
#
_entry.id   AF-R7QXY1-F1
#
_cell.length_a   1.000
_cell.length_b   1.000
_cell.length_c   1.000
_cell.angle_alpha   90.00
_cell.angle_beta   90.00
_cell.angle_gamma   90.00
#
_symmetry.space_group_name_H-M   'P 1'
#
loop_
_entity.id
_entity.type
_entity.pdbx_description
1 polymer ?
#
loop_
_entity_poly.entity_id
_entity_poly.type
_entity_poly.pdbx_seq_one_letter_code
_entity_poly.pdbx_strand_id
1 'polypeptide(L)'
;MKLLQGNFAGKLTVFFGALLLMLLVHVPAVQAAEKGYYSLSVDGGVFDGKNYVVNGEIITNAFFFDGSYTYYLQADGSPMTDRLTYHPDGEHIIYFDTNGHEVFTNFQYCPTVGYICYFGSDGYIYKDQITFVGDKAYYLDGDGRMKQSGWFQFANGLDYGFANSDGTLMTNGFSYDPWGRVVFYHWNGMVARGLITDNVYYYSMDETDGHYLGQFPVPKKVRSQMSEVAYDQNAIEADVTLSGSGTGCHAKIVLGTPTAAVSFGIQYDACAVAPYTGRTMALVENVMSNAPGQQQYFRPSDRELQLGQTYRLMLVVNQDGSGNVYLDNECIGNFSNPNLAAQDLTLRIEGSGRIDGDQVTATFKNVRVKKGMSYYDPDKKWNTKNYQKNPTINIIRNEWDDITFTGYISGLGAGRDWDNAYDDVSFVVSYY
;
A
#
# COMPACT_ATOMS: atom_id res chain seq x y z
N MET A 1 -32.94 -15.73 45.14
CA MET A 1 -31.47 -15.80 45.34
C MET A 1 -30.92 -14.43 44.95
N LYS A 2 -31.18 -13.39 45.75
CA LYS A 2 -30.33 -12.82 46.80
C LYS A 2 -28.95 -12.34 46.31
N LEU A 3 -28.81 -11.01 46.35
CA LEU A 3 -27.62 -10.18 46.56
C LEU A 3 -26.63 -10.00 45.41
N LEU A 4 -26.57 -8.76 44.90
CA LEU A 4 -25.46 -7.84 45.20
C LEU A 4 -25.92 -6.38 44.98
N GLN A 5 -26.11 -5.69 46.12
CA GLN A 5 -26.12 -4.23 46.20
C GLN A 5 -24.68 -3.73 46.00
N GLY A 6 -24.50 -2.65 45.24
CA GLY A 6 -23.22 -1.97 45.08
C GLY A 6 -23.39 -0.59 44.45
N ASN A 7 -23.52 0.42 45.30
CA ASN A 7 -23.22 1.85 45.08
C ASN A 7 -23.44 2.45 43.67
N PHE A 8 -24.63 3.02 43.47
CA PHE A 8 -24.86 4.12 42.52
C PHE A 8 -25.07 5.46 43.26
N ALA A 9 -24.26 5.70 44.30
CA ALA A 9 -24.17 6.98 44.98
C ALA A 9 -22.80 7.59 44.63
N GLY A 10 -22.75 8.41 43.57
CA GLY A 10 -21.51 9.06 43.17
C GLY A 10 -21.43 9.64 41.76
N LYS A 11 -22.54 10.05 41.14
CA LYS A 11 -22.54 10.92 39.94
C LYS A 11 -23.81 11.79 39.93
N LEU A 12 -23.97 12.62 40.95
CA LEU A 12 -25.01 13.63 41.00
C LEU A 12 -24.52 14.82 41.82
N THR A 13 -23.52 15.53 41.31
CA THR A 13 -23.15 16.85 41.84
C THR A 13 -22.59 17.68 40.70
N VAL A 14 -23.10 18.90 40.59
CA VAL A 14 -22.82 19.93 39.57
C VAL A 14 -23.62 19.79 38.26
N PHE A 15 -24.96 19.87 38.31
CA PHE A 15 -25.78 20.43 37.21
C PHE A 15 -27.20 20.82 37.70
N PHE A 16 -27.28 21.41 38.89
CA PHE A 16 -28.49 22.08 39.38
C PHE A 16 -28.07 23.41 40.00
N GLY A 17 -27.76 24.37 39.13
CA GLY A 17 -27.40 25.74 39.52
C GLY A 17 -27.93 26.82 38.59
N ALA A 18 -28.44 26.46 37.40
CA ALA A 18 -28.87 27.45 36.39
C ALA A 18 -30.37 27.39 36.04
N LEU A 19 -31.13 26.40 36.52
CA LEU A 19 -32.54 26.22 36.13
C LEU A 19 -33.57 26.84 37.09
N LEU A 20 -33.13 27.50 38.18
CA LEU A 20 -34.04 28.05 39.20
C LEU A 20 -33.75 29.52 39.53
N LEU A 21 -33.33 30.31 38.53
CA LEU A 21 -33.25 31.77 38.65
C LEU A 21 -33.75 32.50 37.39
N MET A 22 -34.75 31.94 36.70
CA MET A 22 -35.43 32.61 35.57
C MET A 22 -36.97 32.63 35.67
N LEU A 23 -37.54 32.26 36.82
CA LEU A 23 -38.94 32.57 37.12
C LEU A 23 -38.98 33.65 38.21
N LEU A 24 -38.93 34.92 37.80
CA LEU A 24 -39.53 36.11 38.45
C LEU A 24 -38.78 37.39 38.06
N VAL A 25 -38.86 37.80 36.79
CA VAL A 25 -39.02 39.22 36.45
C VAL A 25 -39.76 39.30 35.12
N HIS A 26 -41.09 39.40 35.16
CA HIS A 26 -41.83 39.98 34.05
C HIS A 26 -41.62 41.50 34.12
N VAL A 27 -40.60 41.97 33.41
CA VAL A 27 -40.46 43.40 33.07
C VAL A 27 -41.07 43.56 31.67
N PRO A 28 -41.92 44.57 31.43
CA PRO A 28 -42.57 44.73 30.13
C PRO A 28 -41.51 44.99 29.06
N ALA A 29 -41.71 44.39 27.88
CA ALA A 29 -40.89 44.61 26.71
C ALA A 29 -40.76 46.10 26.39
N VAL A 30 -39.54 46.63 26.50
CA VAL A 30 -39.15 47.86 25.83
C VAL A 30 -38.66 47.46 24.45
N GLN A 31 -39.37 47.95 23.45
CA GLN A 31 -39.24 47.63 22.04
C GLN A 31 -37.97 48.29 21.49
N ALA A 32 -36.89 47.53 21.36
CA ALA A 32 -35.72 47.86 20.54
C ALA A 32 -35.04 46.56 20.06
N ALA A 33 -34.67 46.55 18.77
CA ALA A 33 -34.09 45.48 17.94
C ALA A 33 -35.06 44.41 17.36
N GLU A 34 -35.93 44.81 16.42
CA GLU A 34 -36.71 43.89 15.57
C GLU A 34 -35.84 43.07 14.59
N LYS A 35 -34.59 43.46 14.36
CA LYS A 35 -33.74 42.95 13.26
C LYS A 35 -32.73 41.86 13.68
N GLY A 36 -32.36 41.75 14.96
CA GLY A 36 -31.43 40.74 15.50
C GLY A 36 -29.97 40.83 15.02
N TYR A 37 -29.70 41.47 13.87
CA TYR A 37 -28.38 41.66 13.27
C TYR A 37 -28.29 43.02 12.55
N TYR A 38 -27.18 43.73 12.77
CA TYR A 38 -26.86 45.01 12.14
C TYR A 38 -25.47 44.99 11.54
N SER A 39 -25.23 45.81 10.52
CA SER A 39 -23.87 46.04 10.01
C SER A 39 -23.64 47.50 9.64
N LEU A 40 -22.44 48.01 9.93
CA LEU A 40 -22.10 49.41 9.68
C LEU A 40 -22.25 49.77 8.19
N SER A 41 -21.94 48.84 7.28
CA SER A 41 -22.02 49.05 5.83
C SER A 41 -23.46 49.11 5.29
N VAL A 42 -24.43 48.47 5.95
CA VAL A 42 -25.82 48.41 5.49
C VAL A 42 -26.70 49.41 6.26
N ASP A 43 -26.52 49.48 7.57
CA ASP A 43 -27.38 50.23 8.48
C ASP A 43 -26.83 51.62 8.84
N GLY A 44 -25.55 51.90 8.54
CA GLY A 44 -24.89 53.15 8.91
C GLY A 44 -24.69 53.28 10.42
N GLY A 45 -24.73 54.51 10.94
CA GLY A 45 -24.58 54.76 12.38
C GLY A 45 -23.15 55.00 12.85
N VAL A 46 -22.95 55.01 14.17
CA VAL A 46 -21.66 55.26 14.81
C VAL A 46 -21.42 54.21 15.90
N PHE A 47 -20.26 53.57 15.87
CA PHE A 47 -19.76 52.71 16.94
C PHE A 47 -18.58 53.39 17.62
N ASP A 48 -18.66 53.62 18.93
CA ASP A 48 -17.61 54.29 19.72
C ASP A 48 -16.70 53.30 20.47
N GLY A 49 -16.81 52.00 20.17
CA GLY A 49 -16.13 50.92 20.88
C GLY A 49 -16.89 50.42 22.12
N LYS A 50 -17.94 51.12 22.55
CA LYS A 50 -18.77 50.74 23.69
C LYS A 50 -20.25 50.62 23.34
N ASN A 51 -20.78 51.45 22.45
CA ASN A 51 -22.17 51.44 22.03
C ASN A 51 -22.23 51.65 20.52
N TYR A 52 -23.17 50.95 19.87
CA TYR A 52 -23.53 51.19 18.48
C TYR A 52 -24.84 51.95 18.42
N VAL A 53 -24.84 53.08 17.71
CA VAL A 53 -25.98 53.99 17.62
C VAL A 53 -26.44 54.13 16.18
N VAL A 54 -27.71 53.86 15.92
CA VAL A 54 -28.36 54.02 14.61
C VAL A 54 -29.56 54.94 14.78
N ASN A 55 -29.65 56.00 13.97
CA ASN A 55 -30.73 56.99 14.03
C ASN A 55 -30.98 57.60 15.44
N GLY A 56 -29.94 57.67 16.27
CA GLY A 56 -30.01 58.21 17.63
C GLY A 56 -30.41 57.19 18.71
N GLU A 57 -30.65 55.92 18.36
CA GLU A 57 -30.97 54.85 19.29
C GLU A 57 -29.77 53.92 19.51
N ILE A 58 -29.55 53.52 20.78
CA ILE A 58 -28.54 52.51 21.12
C ILE A 58 -29.10 51.14 20.77
N ILE A 59 -28.37 50.40 19.95
CA ILE A 59 -28.72 49.03 19.60
C ILE A 59 -28.33 48.10 20.76
N THR A 60 -29.25 47.20 21.12
CA THR A 60 -29.10 46.24 22.21
C THR A 60 -29.63 44.87 21.78
N ASN A 61 -29.21 43.80 22.47
CA ASN A 61 -29.62 42.41 22.24
C ASN A 61 -29.51 41.94 20.78
N ALA A 62 -28.48 42.38 20.06
CA ALA A 62 -28.32 42.12 18.63
C ALA A 62 -26.86 41.92 18.27
N PHE A 63 -26.62 41.15 17.21
CA PHE A 63 -25.32 41.11 16.57
C PHE A 63 -25.05 42.39 15.79
N PHE A 64 -23.78 42.81 15.78
CA PHE A 64 -23.32 43.98 15.06
C PHE A 64 -21.99 43.66 14.36
N PHE A 65 -21.88 43.99 13.08
CA PHE A 65 -20.63 43.90 12.32
C PHE A 65 -20.12 45.30 11.95
N ASP A 66 -18.93 45.67 12.43
CA ASP A 66 -18.34 47.00 12.20
C ASP A 66 -17.63 47.15 10.83
N GLY A 67 -17.56 46.07 10.05
CA GLY A 67 -16.79 45.98 8.81
C GLY A 67 -15.53 45.13 8.92
N SER A 68 -15.07 44.83 10.14
CA SER A 68 -13.92 43.97 10.43
C SER A 68 -14.24 42.89 11.45
N TYR A 69 -15.02 43.21 12.47
CA TYR A 69 -15.33 42.34 13.60
C TYR A 69 -16.83 42.26 13.87
N THR A 70 -17.25 41.09 14.33
CA THR A 70 -18.62 40.83 14.80
C THR A 70 -18.66 40.90 16.32
N TYR A 71 -19.70 41.56 16.85
CA TYR A 71 -19.95 41.75 18.27
C TYR A 71 -21.37 41.28 18.59
N TYR A 72 -21.62 40.91 19.85
CA TYR A 72 -22.98 40.83 20.39
C TYR A 72 -23.20 41.96 21.39
N LEU A 73 -24.12 42.86 21.07
CA LEU A 73 -24.50 43.99 21.92
C LEU A 73 -25.50 43.49 22.96
N GLN A 74 -25.16 43.62 24.24
CA GLN A 74 -25.97 43.14 25.35
C GLN A 74 -27.18 44.05 25.62
N ALA A 75 -27.99 43.70 26.62
CA ALA A 75 -29.17 44.48 27.00
C ALA A 75 -28.85 45.91 27.46
N ASP A 76 -27.61 46.18 27.89
CA ASP A 76 -27.12 47.51 28.25
C ASP A 76 -26.43 48.25 27.08
N GLY A 77 -26.39 47.64 25.89
CA GLY A 77 -25.77 48.17 24.67
C GLY A 77 -24.27 47.89 24.55
N SER A 78 -23.63 47.36 25.59
CA SER A 78 -22.19 47.05 25.56
C SER A 78 -21.87 45.75 24.83
N PRO A 79 -20.73 45.64 24.13
CA PRO A 79 -20.25 44.38 23.59
C PRO A 79 -20.04 43.33 24.68
N MET A 80 -20.48 42.10 24.41
CA MET A 80 -20.12 40.95 25.22
C MET A 80 -18.62 40.67 25.10
N THR A 81 -17.94 40.47 26.23
CA THR A 81 -16.48 40.25 26.28
C THR A 81 -16.12 39.05 27.15
N ASP A 82 -15.00 38.40 26.83
CA ASP A 82 -14.40 37.27 27.55
C ASP A 82 -15.42 36.18 27.94
N ARG A 83 -16.27 35.80 26.98
CA ARG A 83 -17.43 34.95 27.23
C ARG A 83 -17.57 33.84 26.20
N LEU A 84 -17.52 32.60 26.68
CA LEU A 84 -18.07 31.43 25.98
C LEU A 84 -19.57 31.36 26.26
N THR A 85 -20.39 31.38 25.22
CA THR A 85 -21.85 31.39 25.35
C THR A 85 -22.53 30.62 24.23
N TYR A 86 -23.78 30.22 24.44
CA TYR A 86 -24.63 29.81 23.34
C TYR A 86 -24.90 31.00 22.42
N HIS A 87 -24.84 30.72 21.12
CA HIS A 87 -25.40 31.59 20.10
C HIS A 87 -26.92 31.72 20.34
N PRO A 88 -27.56 32.85 20.02
CA PRO A 88 -29.00 33.05 20.20
C PRO A 88 -29.91 32.04 19.49
N ASP A 89 -29.39 31.24 18.56
CA ASP A 89 -30.12 30.09 17.99
C ASP A 89 -30.35 28.94 18.97
N GLY A 90 -29.64 28.94 20.11
CA GLY A 90 -29.75 27.94 21.17
C GLY A 90 -29.04 26.61 20.88
N GLU A 91 -28.34 26.48 19.75
CA GLU A 91 -27.65 25.25 19.34
C GLU A 91 -26.13 25.42 19.34
N HIS A 92 -25.65 26.51 18.74
CA HIS A 92 -24.22 26.73 18.56
C HIS A 92 -23.60 27.40 19.77
N ILE A 93 -22.29 27.23 19.94
CA ILE A 93 -21.53 27.87 21.01
C ILE A 93 -20.43 28.71 20.36
N ILE A 94 -20.36 29.97 20.77
CA ILE A 94 -19.46 31.01 20.25
C ILE A 94 -18.65 31.61 21.39
N TYR A 95 -17.60 32.35 21.05
CA TYR A 95 -16.78 33.07 22.04
C TYR A 95 -16.49 34.50 21.59
N PHE A 96 -16.61 35.44 22.54
CA PHE A 96 -16.16 36.81 22.38
C PHE A 96 -14.87 37.06 23.15
N ASP A 97 -13.88 37.63 22.48
CA ASP A 97 -12.59 37.99 23.06
C ASP A 97 -12.67 39.16 24.05
N THR A 98 -11.52 39.60 24.57
CA THR A 98 -11.44 40.68 25.55
C THR A 98 -11.84 42.04 24.98
N ASN A 99 -11.81 42.22 23.65
CA ASN A 99 -12.27 43.41 22.95
C ASN A 99 -13.75 43.29 22.51
N GLY A 100 -14.34 42.12 22.67
CA GLY A 100 -15.72 41.81 22.32
C GLY A 100 -15.91 41.33 20.90
N HIS A 101 -14.83 40.92 20.23
CA HIS A 101 -14.89 40.33 18.90
C HIS A 101 -15.23 38.85 18.99
N GLU A 102 -16.18 38.40 18.18
CA GLU A 102 -16.42 36.98 17.98
C GLU A 102 -15.20 36.32 17.34
N VAL A 103 -14.81 35.16 17.87
CA VAL A 103 -13.62 34.42 17.42
C VAL A 103 -13.96 33.48 16.28
N PHE A 104 -13.22 33.61 15.17
CA PHE A 104 -13.33 32.76 13.98
C PHE A 104 -11.98 32.16 13.60
N THR A 105 -11.97 30.92 13.10
CA THR A 105 -10.78 30.21 12.57
C THR A 105 -9.54 30.27 13.48
N ASN A 106 -9.74 30.23 14.80
CA ASN A 106 -8.65 30.48 15.74
C ASN A 106 -8.77 29.63 17.01
N PHE A 107 -7.60 29.34 17.60
CA PHE A 107 -7.51 28.78 18.94
C PHE A 107 -7.62 29.90 19.97
N GLN A 108 -8.46 29.70 20.97
CA GLN A 108 -8.70 30.68 22.01
C GLN A 108 -8.73 30.01 23.38
N TYR A 109 -7.92 30.52 24.30
CA TYR A 109 -8.05 30.17 25.71
C TYR A 109 -9.31 30.83 26.26
N CYS A 110 -10.24 30.03 26.75
CA CYS A 110 -11.53 30.49 27.27
C CYS A 110 -11.46 30.53 28.82
N PRO A 111 -11.33 31.72 29.46
CA PRO A 111 -11.11 31.80 30.90
C PRO A 111 -12.25 31.23 31.74
N THR A 112 -13.48 31.29 31.22
CA THR A 112 -14.69 30.78 31.88
C THR A 112 -14.69 29.27 32.08
N VAL A 113 -14.00 28.52 31.22
CA VAL A 113 -13.92 27.05 31.27
C VAL A 113 -12.51 26.53 31.55
N GLY A 114 -11.48 27.38 31.40
CA GLY A 114 -10.11 27.09 31.81
C GLY A 114 -9.32 26.24 30.81
N TYR A 115 -9.67 26.26 29.53
CA TYR A 115 -8.96 25.53 28.49
C TYR A 115 -9.04 26.21 27.12
N ILE A 116 -8.21 25.74 26.19
CA ILE A 116 -8.17 26.20 24.80
C ILE A 116 -9.27 25.50 24.01
N CYS A 117 -10.05 26.29 23.26
CA CYS A 117 -11.03 25.82 22.29
C CYS A 117 -10.57 26.22 20.88
N TYR A 118 -11.18 25.63 19.85
CA TYR A 118 -11.04 26.10 18.46
C TYR A 118 -12.41 26.47 17.90
N PHE A 119 -12.48 27.60 17.21
CA PHE A 119 -13.69 28.09 16.56
C PHE A 119 -13.53 28.03 15.05
N GLY A 120 -14.55 27.50 14.38
CA GLY A 120 -14.59 27.34 12.93
C GLY A 120 -14.66 28.66 12.17
N SER A 121 -14.74 28.57 10.85
CA SER A 121 -14.98 29.74 9.98
C SER A 121 -16.38 30.31 10.10
N ASP A 122 -17.30 29.54 10.65
CA ASP A 122 -18.65 29.93 11.05
C ASP A 122 -18.73 30.54 12.45
N GLY A 123 -17.61 30.56 13.20
CA GLY A 123 -17.53 31.10 14.57
C GLY A 123 -17.90 30.09 15.64
N TYR A 124 -18.27 28.87 15.26
CA TYR A 124 -18.77 27.87 16.19
C TYR A 124 -17.64 27.01 16.75
N ILE A 125 -17.77 26.64 18.03
CA ILE A 125 -16.80 25.77 18.69
C ILE A 125 -16.77 24.39 18.02
N TYR A 126 -15.56 23.85 17.83
CA TYR A 126 -15.37 22.48 17.40
C TYR A 126 -15.43 21.52 18.58
N LYS A 127 -16.19 20.42 18.43
CA LYS A 127 -16.33 19.36 19.43
C LYS A 127 -16.23 17.99 18.78
N ASP A 128 -15.66 17.04 19.50
CA ASP A 128 -15.51 15.63 19.09
C ASP A 128 -14.94 15.44 17.68
N GLN A 129 -13.98 16.30 17.29
CA GLN A 129 -13.43 16.26 15.94
C GLN A 129 -11.95 16.63 15.87
N ILE A 130 -11.29 16.07 14.85
CA ILE A 130 -9.93 16.44 14.46
C ILE A 130 -10.02 17.65 13.54
N THR A 131 -9.21 18.66 13.79
CA THR A 131 -9.04 19.83 12.92
C THR A 131 -7.61 19.95 12.42
N PHE A 132 -7.45 20.56 11.25
CA PHE A 132 -6.17 20.77 10.59
C PHE A 132 -5.93 22.27 10.43
N VAL A 133 -4.84 22.76 11.01
CA VAL A 133 -4.40 24.15 10.88
C VAL A 133 -3.01 24.14 10.27
N GLY A 134 -2.92 24.50 9.00
CA GLY A 134 -1.72 24.27 8.20
C GLY A 134 -1.46 22.78 8.01
N ASP A 135 -0.25 22.33 8.34
CA ASP A 135 0.21 20.94 8.27
C ASP A 135 0.04 20.18 9.61
N LYS A 136 -0.56 20.82 10.63
CA LYS A 136 -0.70 20.29 11.98
C LYS A 136 -2.13 19.82 12.26
N ALA A 137 -2.25 18.66 12.88
CA ALA A 137 -3.52 18.10 13.37
C ALA A 137 -3.72 18.39 14.86
N TYR A 138 -4.96 18.64 15.26
CA TYR A 138 -5.40 18.86 16.65
C TYR A 138 -6.71 18.13 16.89
N TYR A 139 -7.02 17.77 18.15
CA TYR A 139 -8.30 17.16 18.50
C TYR A 139 -9.00 17.96 19.60
N LEU A 140 -10.27 18.27 19.37
CA LEU A 140 -11.18 18.91 20.31
C LEU A 140 -12.12 17.84 20.87
N ASP A 141 -12.17 17.67 22.18
CA ASP A 141 -13.07 16.69 22.82
C ASP A 141 -14.53 17.19 22.89
N GLY A 142 -15.40 16.43 23.56
CA GLY A 142 -16.83 16.71 23.63
C GLY A 142 -17.20 17.99 24.37
N ASP A 143 -16.28 18.52 25.19
CA ASP A 143 -16.42 19.82 25.87
C ASP A 143 -15.82 20.97 25.02
N GLY A 144 -15.32 20.65 23.82
CA GLY A 144 -14.61 21.55 22.91
C GLY A 144 -13.19 21.88 23.36
N ARG A 145 -12.65 21.12 24.32
CA ARG A 145 -11.28 21.32 24.82
C ARG A 145 -10.28 20.70 23.88
N MET A 146 -9.27 21.47 23.51
CA MET A 146 -8.10 20.95 22.79
C MET A 146 -7.31 19.99 23.69
N LYS A 147 -7.09 18.77 23.21
CA LYS A 147 -6.22 17.81 23.91
C LYS A 147 -4.78 18.29 23.86
N GLN A 148 -4.08 18.15 24.99
CA GLN A 148 -2.69 18.57 25.15
C GLN A 148 -1.98 17.64 26.15
N SER A 149 -0.67 17.50 25.99
CA SER A 149 0.26 16.87 26.94
C SER A 149 -0.14 15.46 27.39
N GLY A 150 -0.48 14.57 26.47
CA GLY A 150 -0.72 13.19 26.85
C GLY A 150 -1.50 12.34 25.87
N TRP A 151 -1.58 11.07 26.25
CA TRP A 151 -2.42 10.06 25.62
C TRP A 151 -3.89 10.29 25.97
N PHE A 152 -4.77 10.06 25.01
CA PHE A 152 -6.21 10.16 25.19
C PHE A 152 -6.94 9.16 24.30
N GLN A 153 -8.19 8.87 24.66
CA GLN A 153 -9.13 8.15 23.81
C GLN A 153 -10.01 9.16 23.07
N PHE A 154 -10.22 8.95 21.78
CA PHE A 154 -11.17 9.72 20.98
C PHE A 154 -12.60 9.44 21.43
N ALA A 155 -13.52 10.37 21.19
CA ALA A 155 -14.93 10.27 21.61
C ALA A 155 -15.68 9.06 21.03
N ASN A 156 -15.18 8.47 19.95
CA ASN A 156 -15.72 7.23 19.42
C ASN A 156 -15.52 6.01 20.35
N GLY A 157 -14.79 6.18 21.46
CA GLY A 157 -14.61 5.16 22.49
C GLY A 157 -13.74 3.99 22.04
N LEU A 158 -13.02 4.13 20.93
CA LEU A 158 -12.26 3.05 20.32
C LEU A 158 -10.85 3.47 19.97
N ASP A 159 -10.69 4.60 19.29
CA ASP A 159 -9.38 5.04 18.83
C ASP A 159 -8.65 5.83 19.92
N TYR A 160 -7.32 5.77 19.88
CA TYR A 160 -6.45 6.52 20.78
C TYR A 160 -5.54 7.47 20.01
N GLY A 161 -5.06 8.50 20.68
CA GLY A 161 -4.12 9.47 20.14
C GLY A 161 -3.20 10.04 21.23
N PHE A 162 -2.21 10.80 20.81
CA PHE A 162 -1.35 11.55 21.72
C PHE A 162 -1.23 12.99 21.24
N ALA A 163 -1.42 13.93 22.17
CA ALA A 163 -1.23 15.35 21.92
C ALA A 163 0.03 15.85 22.65
N ASN A 164 0.87 16.60 21.92
CA ASN A 164 2.02 17.31 22.46
C ASN A 164 1.60 18.45 23.39
N SER A 165 2.57 19.12 24.01
CA SER A 165 2.30 20.24 24.92
C SER A 165 1.62 21.43 24.23
N ASP A 166 1.90 21.65 22.95
CA ASP A 166 1.27 22.68 22.12
C ASP A 166 -0.09 22.25 21.54
N GLY A 167 -0.54 21.03 21.82
CA GLY A 167 -1.80 20.45 21.33
C GLY A 167 -1.71 19.76 19.97
N THR A 168 -0.58 19.86 19.28
CA THR A 168 -0.39 19.13 18.03
C THR A 168 -0.42 17.63 18.29
N LEU A 169 -1.11 16.89 17.43
CA LEU A 169 -1.14 15.43 17.51
C LEU A 169 0.17 14.85 16.99
N MET A 170 0.63 13.76 17.61
CA MET A 170 1.65 12.90 17.02
C MET A 170 1.09 12.26 15.76
N THR A 171 1.81 12.33 14.65
CA THR A 171 1.36 11.79 13.35
C THR A 171 2.49 11.08 12.61
N ASN A 172 2.12 10.20 11.68
CA ASN A 172 3.01 9.56 10.70
C ASN A 172 4.29 8.93 11.27
N GLY A 173 4.18 8.14 12.34
CA GLY A 173 5.38 7.54 12.93
C GLY A 173 5.14 6.54 14.04
N PHE A 174 6.16 5.70 14.25
CA PHE A 174 6.24 4.81 15.40
C PHE A 174 6.65 5.58 16.65
N SER A 175 6.05 5.20 17.78
CA SER A 175 6.39 5.74 19.10
C SER A 175 5.90 4.76 20.18
N TYR A 176 5.68 5.25 21.39
CA TYR A 176 5.29 4.45 22.54
C TYR A 176 3.97 4.92 23.17
N ASP A 177 3.18 3.95 23.62
CA ASP A 177 2.05 4.18 24.50
C ASP A 177 2.48 4.45 25.95
N PRO A 178 1.57 4.80 26.88
CA PRO A 178 1.91 5.07 28.28
C PRO A 178 2.49 3.86 29.02
N TRP A 179 2.34 2.65 28.48
CA TRP A 179 2.87 1.41 29.02
C TRP A 179 4.24 1.04 28.40
N GLY A 180 4.77 1.85 27.49
CA GLY A 180 6.05 1.63 26.82
C GLY A 180 6.00 0.64 25.67
N ARG A 181 4.81 0.29 25.16
CA ARG A 181 4.65 -0.59 23.99
C ARG A 181 4.68 0.24 22.71
N VAL A 182 5.21 -0.36 21.64
CA VAL A 182 5.31 0.31 20.34
C VAL A 182 3.92 0.47 19.73
N VAL A 183 3.63 1.66 19.21
CA VAL A 183 2.42 1.97 18.42
C VAL A 183 2.81 2.76 17.18
N PHE A 184 1.90 2.89 16.21
CA PHE A 184 2.05 3.78 15.05
C PHE A 184 0.93 4.81 15.01
N TYR A 185 1.24 6.09 14.79
CA TYR A 185 0.24 7.14 14.58
C TYR A 185 0.04 7.40 13.08
N HIS A 186 -1.21 7.39 12.63
CA HIS A 186 -1.60 7.82 11.30
C HIS A 186 -1.45 9.33 11.09
N TRP A 187 -1.63 9.78 9.85
CA TRP A 187 -1.55 11.19 9.45
C TRP A 187 -2.52 12.11 10.19
N ASN A 188 -3.63 11.57 10.68
CA ASN A 188 -4.65 12.28 11.46
C ASN A 188 -4.43 12.14 12.98
N GLY A 189 -3.37 11.48 13.41
CA GLY A 189 -2.98 11.31 14.81
C GLY A 189 -3.69 10.19 15.58
N MET A 190 -4.53 9.40 14.88
CA MET A 190 -5.07 8.17 15.44
C MET A 190 -4.01 7.06 15.45
N VAL A 191 -3.99 6.27 16.53
CA VAL A 191 -3.18 5.07 16.62
C VAL A 191 -3.70 4.02 15.64
N ALA A 192 -2.79 3.40 14.90
CA ALA A 192 -3.09 2.35 13.95
C ALA A 192 -3.50 1.05 14.65
N ARG A 193 -4.49 0.37 14.06
CA ARG A 193 -4.98 -0.94 14.48
C ARG A 193 -5.07 -1.86 13.27
N GLY A 194 -4.94 -3.17 13.48
CA GLY A 194 -4.93 -4.15 12.39
C GLY A 194 -3.64 -4.13 11.57
N LEU A 195 -3.72 -4.37 10.26
CA LEU A 195 -2.56 -4.53 9.39
C LEU A 195 -2.16 -3.22 8.70
N ILE A 196 -0.92 -2.77 8.89
CA ILE A 196 -0.33 -1.61 8.18
C ILE A 196 0.93 -2.01 7.41
N THR A 197 1.40 -1.18 6.48
CA THR A 197 2.59 -1.50 5.68
C THR A 197 3.39 -0.27 5.25
N ASP A 198 4.70 -0.43 5.12
CA ASP A 198 5.64 0.51 4.49
C ASP A 198 6.09 0.06 3.08
N ASN A 199 5.39 -0.95 2.52
CA ASN A 199 5.71 -1.68 1.29
C ASN A 199 6.91 -2.64 1.37
N VAL A 200 7.59 -2.72 2.52
CA VAL A 200 8.66 -3.69 2.79
C VAL A 200 8.18 -4.77 3.75
N TYR A 201 7.49 -4.35 4.80
CA TYR A 201 6.86 -5.21 5.80
C TYR A 201 5.37 -4.88 5.96
N TYR A 202 4.61 -5.91 6.29
CA TYR A 202 3.35 -5.76 6.99
C TYR A 202 3.60 -5.78 8.49
N TYR A 203 2.98 -4.85 9.21
CA TYR A 203 3.01 -4.75 10.68
C TYR A 203 1.62 -5.06 11.21
N SER A 204 1.55 -6.01 12.13
CA SER A 204 0.32 -6.36 12.84
C SER A 204 0.23 -5.54 14.12
N MET A 205 -0.82 -4.73 14.23
CA MET A 205 -1.15 -3.91 15.40
C MET A 205 -2.40 -4.50 16.06
N ASP A 206 -2.44 -4.52 17.39
CA ASP A 206 -3.58 -5.02 18.17
C ASP A 206 -4.85 -4.25 17.84
N GLU A 207 -5.97 -4.96 17.67
CA GLU A 207 -7.25 -4.35 17.27
C GLU A 207 -7.94 -3.59 18.40
N THR A 208 -7.50 -3.73 19.66
CA THR A 208 -8.10 -3.09 20.83
C THR A 208 -7.44 -1.75 21.13
N ASP A 209 -6.12 -1.73 21.19
CA ASP A 209 -5.35 -0.55 21.65
C ASP A 209 -4.20 -0.16 20.72
N GLY A 210 -4.00 -0.91 19.62
CA GLY A 210 -3.04 -0.58 18.58
C GLY A 210 -1.58 -0.84 18.92
N HIS A 211 -1.27 -1.57 20.00
CA HIS A 211 0.11 -1.96 20.27
C HIS A 211 0.63 -2.97 19.24
N TYR A 212 1.90 -2.85 18.88
CA TYR A 212 2.58 -3.68 17.89
C TYR A 212 2.69 -5.14 18.36
N LEU A 213 2.26 -6.07 17.51
CA LEU A 213 2.27 -7.52 17.75
C LEU A 213 3.39 -8.25 17.00
N GLY A 214 3.84 -7.71 15.86
CA GLY A 214 4.87 -8.33 15.02
C GLY A 214 4.82 -7.87 13.56
N GLN A 215 5.75 -8.36 12.73
CA GLN A 215 5.80 -8.04 11.32
C GLN A 215 6.18 -9.23 10.44
N PHE A 216 5.80 -9.17 9.16
CA PHE A 216 6.18 -10.13 8.13
C PHE A 216 6.44 -9.41 6.80
N PRO A 217 7.38 -9.89 5.96
CA PRO A 217 7.74 -9.19 4.73
C PRO A 217 6.56 -9.15 3.75
N VAL A 218 6.44 -8.05 3.00
CA VAL A 218 5.50 -7.95 1.87
C VAL A 218 5.99 -8.90 0.77
N PRO A 219 5.14 -9.81 0.24
CA PRO A 219 5.52 -10.68 -0.87
C PRO A 219 5.95 -9.84 -2.09
N LYS A 220 7.12 -10.16 -2.66
CA LYS A 220 7.56 -9.50 -3.89
C LYS A 220 6.56 -9.81 -5.01
N LYS A 221 5.96 -8.77 -5.59
CA LYS A 221 5.09 -8.91 -6.75
C LYS A 221 5.93 -9.34 -7.95
N VAL A 222 5.71 -10.58 -8.43
CA VAL A 222 6.40 -11.08 -9.62
C VAL A 222 5.84 -10.41 -10.87
N ARG A 223 6.66 -9.63 -11.59
CA ARG A 223 6.30 -8.91 -12.83
C ARG A 223 7.32 -9.19 -13.93
N SER A 224 7.04 -8.79 -15.17
CA SER A 224 8.08 -8.88 -16.21
C SER A 224 9.22 -7.91 -15.93
N GLN A 225 10.46 -8.34 -16.15
CA GLN A 225 11.66 -7.48 -16.13
C GLN A 225 12.15 -7.11 -17.53
N MET A 226 11.43 -7.51 -18.58
CA MET A 226 11.92 -7.37 -19.95
C MET A 226 12.17 -5.92 -20.39
N SER A 227 11.44 -4.95 -19.85
CA SER A 227 11.66 -3.52 -20.11
C SER A 227 12.94 -2.97 -19.46
N GLU A 228 13.49 -3.67 -18.47
CA GLU A 228 14.72 -3.31 -17.75
C GLU A 228 15.98 -3.91 -18.42
N VAL A 229 15.82 -4.79 -19.42
CA VAL A 229 16.92 -5.42 -20.16
C VAL A 229 17.62 -4.39 -21.06
N ALA A 230 18.95 -4.34 -20.98
CA ALA A 230 19.74 -3.35 -21.72
C ALA A 230 19.62 -3.54 -23.24
N TYR A 231 19.82 -2.45 -23.97
CA TYR A 231 19.66 -2.38 -25.42
C TYR A 231 20.44 -3.47 -26.18
N ASP A 232 21.68 -3.74 -25.77
CA ASP A 232 22.61 -4.68 -26.39
C ASP A 232 22.42 -6.14 -25.94
N GLN A 233 21.62 -6.41 -24.92
CA GLN A 233 21.40 -7.76 -24.39
C GLN A 233 20.31 -8.53 -25.13
N ASN A 234 20.49 -9.84 -25.28
CA ASN A 234 19.43 -10.77 -25.68
C ASN A 234 18.73 -11.31 -24.42
N ALA A 235 17.42 -11.50 -24.47
CA ALA A 235 16.68 -12.07 -23.36
C ALA A 235 15.43 -12.83 -23.80
N ILE A 236 15.09 -13.86 -23.03
CA ILE A 236 13.80 -14.55 -23.09
C ILE A 236 13.25 -14.70 -21.66
N GLU A 237 11.96 -14.49 -21.50
CA GLU A 237 11.22 -14.64 -20.25
C GLU A 237 9.93 -15.42 -20.52
N ALA A 238 9.50 -16.28 -19.59
CA ALA A 238 8.21 -16.95 -19.67
C ALA A 238 7.71 -17.37 -18.28
N ASP A 239 6.39 -17.50 -18.16
CA ASP A 239 5.75 -18.23 -17.07
C ASP A 239 5.74 -19.72 -17.42
N VAL A 240 6.48 -20.51 -16.66
CA VAL A 240 6.75 -21.92 -16.97
C VAL A 240 6.15 -22.82 -15.91
N THR A 241 5.34 -23.77 -16.35
CA THR A 241 4.83 -24.88 -15.53
C THR A 241 5.33 -26.19 -16.12
N LEU A 242 5.96 -27.03 -15.30
CA LEU A 242 6.34 -28.38 -15.69
C LEU A 242 5.54 -29.40 -14.88
N SER A 243 4.88 -30.31 -15.58
CA SER A 243 4.31 -31.54 -15.02
C SER A 243 4.79 -32.74 -15.83
N GLY A 244 4.70 -33.94 -15.27
CA GLY A 244 5.16 -35.15 -15.93
C GLY A 244 5.26 -36.32 -14.97
N SER A 245 5.65 -37.47 -15.49
CA SER A 245 5.86 -38.69 -14.71
C SER A 245 6.94 -39.55 -15.36
N GLY A 246 7.44 -40.55 -14.64
CA GLY A 246 8.53 -41.41 -15.08
C GLY A 246 9.87 -41.00 -14.46
N THR A 247 10.95 -41.08 -15.23
CA THR A 247 12.32 -40.92 -14.76
C THR A 247 12.92 -39.54 -15.01
N GLY A 248 12.40 -38.76 -15.96
CA GLY A 248 12.80 -37.36 -16.11
C GLY A 248 11.93 -36.55 -17.08
N CYS A 249 11.75 -35.27 -16.77
CA CYS A 249 11.04 -34.30 -17.61
C CYS A 249 11.58 -32.88 -17.41
N HIS A 250 11.49 -32.05 -18.47
CA HIS A 250 12.14 -30.75 -18.53
C HIS A 250 11.25 -29.72 -19.26
N ALA A 251 11.30 -28.47 -18.78
CA ALA A 251 10.77 -27.30 -19.46
C ALA A 251 11.83 -26.19 -19.44
N LYS A 252 12.31 -25.75 -20.60
CA LYS A 252 13.47 -24.87 -20.72
C LYS A 252 13.20 -23.67 -21.63
N ILE A 253 13.77 -22.52 -21.27
CA ILE A 253 14.02 -21.38 -22.17
C ILE A 253 15.48 -21.43 -22.62
N VAL A 254 15.76 -21.08 -23.88
CA VAL A 254 17.07 -21.30 -24.51
C VAL A 254 17.49 -20.08 -25.31
N LEU A 255 18.77 -19.68 -25.20
CA LEU A 255 19.45 -18.84 -26.18
C LEU A 255 20.64 -19.60 -26.76
N GLY A 256 20.82 -19.57 -28.08
CA GLY A 256 21.95 -20.26 -28.68
C GLY A 256 22.17 -19.98 -30.15
N THR A 257 23.32 -20.44 -30.63
CA THR A 257 23.70 -20.52 -32.04
C THR A 257 23.39 -21.94 -32.57
N PRO A 258 23.75 -22.28 -33.82
CA PRO A 258 23.66 -23.67 -34.29
C PRO A 258 24.60 -24.65 -33.56
N THR A 259 25.63 -24.17 -32.86
CA THR A 259 26.67 -25.03 -32.26
C THR A 259 26.87 -24.85 -30.77
N ALA A 260 26.38 -23.77 -30.16
CA ALA A 260 26.48 -23.50 -28.73
C ALA A 260 25.15 -22.97 -28.20
N ALA A 261 24.83 -23.21 -26.92
CA ALA A 261 23.59 -22.75 -26.32
C ALA A 261 23.70 -22.65 -24.80
N VAL A 262 22.85 -21.81 -24.21
CA VAL A 262 22.54 -21.85 -22.78
C VAL A 262 21.04 -22.02 -22.64
N SER A 263 20.64 -22.96 -21.80
CA SER A 263 19.25 -23.11 -21.40
C SER A 263 19.09 -22.97 -19.89
N PHE A 264 17.94 -22.44 -19.50
CA PHE A 264 17.52 -22.32 -18.11
C PHE A 264 16.10 -22.88 -17.99
N GLY A 265 15.85 -23.69 -16.98
CA GLY A 265 14.58 -24.41 -16.91
C GLY A 265 14.30 -25.10 -15.60
N ILE A 266 13.13 -25.74 -15.58
CA ILE A 266 12.71 -26.68 -14.55
C ILE A 266 13.05 -28.08 -15.05
N GLN A 267 13.70 -28.89 -14.21
CA GLN A 267 14.01 -30.28 -14.54
C GLN A 267 13.70 -31.18 -13.34
N TYR A 268 12.93 -32.23 -13.58
CA TYR A 268 12.87 -33.40 -12.71
C TYR A 268 13.73 -34.50 -13.32
N ASP A 269 14.57 -35.16 -12.52
CA ASP A 269 15.41 -36.27 -13.00
C ASP A 269 15.76 -37.27 -11.87
N ALA A 270 15.27 -38.49 -12.02
CA ALA A 270 15.44 -39.60 -11.10
C ALA A 270 16.87 -40.17 -11.06
N CYS A 271 17.71 -39.93 -12.06
CA CYS A 271 19.13 -40.31 -12.00
C CYS A 271 20.07 -39.10 -12.07
N ALA A 272 19.58 -37.90 -11.73
CA ALA A 272 20.46 -36.78 -11.51
C ALA A 272 21.53 -37.14 -10.45
N VAL A 273 22.72 -36.57 -10.61
CA VAL A 273 23.81 -36.75 -9.65
C VAL A 273 23.36 -36.31 -8.24
N ALA A 274 23.76 -37.06 -7.21
CA ALA A 274 23.50 -36.69 -5.82
C ALA A 274 24.11 -35.30 -5.51
N PRO A 275 23.44 -34.43 -4.73
CA PRO A 275 22.24 -34.67 -3.92
C PRO A 275 20.91 -34.34 -4.64
N TYR A 276 20.88 -34.30 -5.97
CA TYR A 276 19.71 -33.88 -6.75
C TYR A 276 18.86 -35.04 -7.27
N THR A 277 19.27 -36.28 -7.02
CA THR A 277 18.60 -37.50 -7.47
C THR A 277 17.13 -37.51 -7.08
N GLY A 278 16.23 -37.59 -8.08
CA GLY A 278 14.79 -37.64 -7.86
C GLY A 278 14.16 -36.33 -7.38
N ARG A 279 14.86 -35.20 -7.54
CA ARG A 279 14.37 -33.87 -7.16
C ARG A 279 14.08 -33.03 -8.41
N THR A 280 13.16 -32.08 -8.26
CA THR A 280 12.86 -31.09 -9.29
C THR A 280 13.67 -29.84 -9.02
N MET A 281 14.57 -29.47 -9.92
CA MET A 281 15.53 -28.39 -9.72
C MET A 281 15.39 -27.32 -10.80
N ALA A 282 15.70 -26.09 -10.43
CA ALA A 282 16.15 -25.10 -11.41
C ALA A 282 17.49 -25.57 -11.97
N LEU A 283 17.63 -25.58 -13.30
CA LEU A 283 18.84 -26.06 -13.96
C LEU A 283 19.28 -25.07 -15.03
N VAL A 284 20.59 -24.80 -15.06
CA VAL A 284 21.26 -24.27 -16.24
C VAL A 284 22.05 -25.39 -16.94
N GLU A 285 21.86 -25.47 -18.24
CA GLU A 285 22.68 -26.26 -19.17
C GLU A 285 23.42 -25.30 -20.10
N ASN A 286 24.75 -25.28 -20.01
CA ASN A 286 25.63 -24.46 -20.80
C ASN A 286 26.42 -25.34 -21.78
N VAL A 287 26.03 -25.32 -23.05
CA VAL A 287 26.63 -26.07 -24.14
C VAL A 287 27.65 -25.20 -24.85
N MET A 288 28.93 -25.47 -24.64
CA MET A 288 30.04 -24.76 -25.27
C MET A 288 30.16 -25.12 -26.74
N SER A 289 29.98 -26.40 -27.10
CA SER A 289 29.85 -26.84 -28.49
C SER A 289 29.10 -28.18 -28.59
N ASN A 290 28.76 -28.63 -29.80
CA ASN A 290 28.19 -29.96 -30.04
C ASN A 290 29.20 -31.11 -29.90
N ALA A 291 30.48 -30.83 -29.59
CA ALA A 291 31.46 -31.89 -29.37
C ALA A 291 31.20 -32.62 -28.03
N PRO A 292 31.48 -33.93 -27.95
CA PRO A 292 31.30 -34.70 -26.72
C PRO A 292 31.99 -34.05 -25.50
N GLY A 293 31.29 -33.98 -24.36
CA GLY A 293 31.81 -33.45 -23.10
C GLY A 293 31.85 -31.93 -22.98
N GLN A 294 31.27 -31.20 -23.94
CA GLN A 294 31.22 -29.72 -23.94
C GLN A 294 29.95 -29.14 -23.31
N GLN A 295 29.19 -29.96 -22.59
CA GLN A 295 27.99 -29.56 -21.85
C GLN A 295 28.34 -29.42 -20.36
N GLN A 296 27.91 -28.31 -19.77
CA GLN A 296 28.08 -28.04 -18.34
C GLN A 296 26.73 -27.84 -17.69
N TYR A 297 26.49 -28.56 -16.59
CA TYR A 297 25.23 -28.53 -15.85
C TYR A 297 25.46 -27.98 -14.45
N PHE A 298 24.65 -27.02 -14.04
CA PHE A 298 24.67 -26.52 -12.66
C PHE A 298 23.29 -26.10 -12.18
N ARG A 299 23.10 -26.14 -10.85
CA ARG A 299 21.83 -25.82 -10.17
C ARG A 299 21.99 -24.43 -9.54
N PRO A 300 21.54 -23.35 -10.20
CA PRO A 300 21.72 -22.00 -9.69
C PRO A 300 21.11 -21.85 -8.29
N SER A 301 21.91 -21.44 -7.32
CA SER A 301 21.55 -21.30 -5.89
C SER A 301 20.91 -22.55 -5.25
N ASP A 302 21.19 -23.75 -5.78
CA ASP A 302 20.59 -25.02 -5.34
C ASP A 302 19.05 -24.99 -5.24
N ARG A 303 18.41 -24.23 -6.13
CA ARG A 303 16.98 -23.95 -6.05
C ARG A 303 16.14 -25.18 -6.43
N GLU A 304 15.53 -25.80 -5.42
CA GLU A 304 14.52 -26.83 -5.60
C GLU A 304 13.15 -26.22 -5.95
N LEU A 305 12.45 -26.85 -6.87
CA LEU A 305 11.17 -26.45 -7.43
C LEU A 305 10.16 -27.59 -7.27
N GLN A 306 8.93 -27.36 -7.73
CA GLN A 306 7.84 -28.33 -7.63
C GLN A 306 7.19 -28.54 -9.00
N LEU A 307 6.90 -29.80 -9.35
CA LEU A 307 6.08 -30.10 -10.51
C LEU A 307 4.66 -29.57 -10.30
N GLY A 308 4.02 -29.08 -11.36
CA GLY A 308 2.70 -28.47 -11.35
C GLY A 308 2.66 -27.02 -10.87
N GLN A 309 3.73 -26.51 -10.25
CA GLN A 309 3.85 -25.10 -9.87
C GLN A 309 4.35 -24.26 -11.06
N THR A 310 3.79 -23.05 -11.20
CA THR A 310 4.23 -22.06 -12.18
C THR A 310 5.30 -21.16 -11.58
N TYR A 311 6.36 -20.92 -12.34
CA TYR A 311 7.44 -20.00 -12.01
C TYR A 311 7.73 -19.08 -13.19
N ARG A 312 8.13 -17.84 -12.92
CA ARG A 312 8.63 -16.93 -13.97
C ARG A 312 10.13 -17.15 -14.16
N LEU A 313 10.51 -17.66 -15.32
CA LEU A 313 11.90 -17.85 -15.70
C LEU A 313 12.35 -16.71 -16.62
N MET A 314 13.58 -16.25 -16.45
CA MET A 314 14.21 -15.32 -17.38
C MET A 314 15.68 -15.68 -17.57
N LEU A 315 16.14 -15.57 -18.82
CA LEU A 315 17.52 -15.81 -19.21
C LEU A 315 17.99 -14.63 -20.06
N VAL A 316 19.11 -14.01 -19.63
CA VAL A 316 19.71 -12.82 -20.28
C VAL A 316 21.14 -13.14 -20.68
N VAL A 317 21.52 -12.83 -21.92
CA VAL A 317 22.88 -12.99 -22.46
C VAL A 317 23.43 -11.63 -22.88
N ASN A 318 24.61 -11.30 -22.37
CA ASN A 318 25.40 -10.12 -22.68
C ASN A 318 26.17 -10.31 -24.01
N GLN A 319 26.63 -9.21 -24.59
CA GLN A 319 27.43 -9.22 -25.83
C GLN A 319 28.77 -9.95 -25.71
N ASP A 320 29.32 -10.09 -24.50
CA ASP A 320 30.54 -10.85 -24.24
C ASP A 320 30.30 -12.36 -24.01
N GLY A 321 29.05 -12.82 -24.13
CA GLY A 321 28.66 -14.20 -23.91
C GLY A 321 28.48 -14.60 -22.43
N SER A 322 28.69 -13.69 -21.49
CA SER A 322 28.24 -13.88 -20.10
C SER A 322 26.74 -13.67 -19.98
N GLY A 323 26.13 -14.12 -18.88
CA GLY A 323 24.71 -13.91 -18.66
C GLY A 323 24.21 -14.30 -17.29
N ASN A 324 22.93 -14.03 -17.06
CA ASN A 324 22.25 -14.23 -15.79
C ASN A 324 20.93 -14.98 -15.98
N VAL A 325 20.55 -15.74 -14.97
CA VAL A 325 19.26 -16.43 -14.87
C VAL A 325 18.47 -15.93 -13.68
N TYR A 326 17.16 -15.74 -13.89
CA TYR A 326 16.26 -15.22 -12.87
C TYR A 326 15.05 -16.14 -12.69
N LEU A 327 14.69 -16.35 -11.42
CA LEU A 327 13.50 -17.08 -11.00
C LEU A 327 12.64 -16.12 -10.17
N ASP A 328 11.40 -15.90 -10.60
CA ASP A 328 10.45 -15.00 -9.92
C ASP A 328 11.06 -13.62 -9.57
N ASN A 329 11.75 -13.04 -10.56
CA ASN A 329 12.50 -11.78 -10.50
C ASN A 329 13.77 -11.76 -9.64
N GLU A 330 14.13 -12.85 -8.99
CA GLU A 330 15.39 -13.00 -8.25
C GLU A 330 16.49 -13.54 -9.19
N CYS A 331 17.63 -12.86 -9.28
CA CYS A 331 18.80 -13.42 -9.97
C CYS A 331 19.36 -14.56 -9.11
N ILE A 332 19.32 -15.79 -9.63
CA ILE A 332 19.74 -16.99 -8.87
C ILE A 332 21.04 -17.60 -9.39
N GLY A 333 21.60 -17.09 -10.49
CA GLY A 333 22.86 -17.58 -11.04
C GLY A 333 23.35 -16.81 -12.25
N ASN A 334 24.61 -17.06 -12.61
CA ASN A 334 25.28 -16.51 -13.78
C ASN A 334 26.00 -17.63 -14.55
N PHE A 335 26.39 -17.33 -15.79
CA PHE A 335 27.19 -18.22 -16.64
C PHE A 335 28.11 -17.40 -17.56
N SER A 336 29.06 -18.10 -18.18
CA SER A 336 29.87 -17.58 -19.27
C SER A 336 29.93 -18.59 -20.40
N ASN A 337 29.60 -18.16 -21.61
CA ASN A 337 29.75 -18.92 -22.84
C ASN A 337 30.28 -18.00 -23.96
N PRO A 338 31.61 -17.93 -24.18
CA PRO A 338 32.21 -17.07 -25.19
C PRO A 338 31.74 -17.38 -26.62
N ASN A 339 31.19 -18.57 -26.89
CA ASN A 339 30.66 -18.93 -28.21
C ASN A 339 29.29 -18.31 -28.50
N LEU A 340 28.70 -17.60 -27.52
CA LEU A 340 27.50 -16.78 -27.69
C LEU A 340 27.83 -15.29 -27.88
N ALA A 341 29.09 -14.89 -27.69
CA ALA A 341 29.52 -13.50 -27.73
C ALA A 341 29.34 -12.88 -29.12
N ALA A 342 28.70 -11.72 -29.18
CA ALA A 342 28.42 -10.95 -30.39
C ALA A 342 27.79 -11.77 -31.54
N GLN A 343 26.99 -12.79 -31.21
CA GLN A 343 26.28 -13.62 -32.17
C GLN A 343 24.80 -13.21 -32.32
N ASP A 344 24.22 -13.53 -33.46
CA ASP A 344 22.75 -13.54 -33.59
C ASP A 344 22.19 -14.81 -32.93
N LEU A 345 21.63 -14.65 -31.73
CA LEU A 345 21.19 -15.78 -30.91
C LEU A 345 19.76 -16.18 -31.24
N THR A 346 19.55 -17.44 -31.57
CA THR A 346 18.20 -18.01 -31.62
C THR A 346 17.62 -18.11 -30.21
N LEU A 347 16.36 -17.71 -30.03
CA LEU A 347 15.65 -17.80 -28.76
C LEU A 347 14.58 -18.89 -28.87
N ARG A 348 14.50 -19.77 -27.88
CA ARG A 348 13.66 -20.97 -27.97
C ARG A 348 13.00 -21.32 -26.64
N ILE A 349 11.90 -22.03 -26.73
CA ILE A 349 11.33 -22.82 -25.63
C ILE A 349 11.37 -24.30 -25.99
N GLU A 350 11.53 -25.16 -24.98
CA GLU A 350 11.68 -26.59 -25.15
C GLU A 350 10.95 -27.37 -24.06
N GLY A 351 10.21 -28.40 -24.46
CA GLY A 351 9.74 -29.47 -23.57
C GLY A 351 10.41 -30.78 -23.94
N SER A 352 10.90 -31.52 -22.95
CA SER A 352 11.57 -32.81 -23.17
C SER A 352 11.35 -33.79 -22.03
N GLY A 353 11.51 -35.08 -22.34
CA GLY A 353 11.54 -36.19 -21.39
C GLY A 353 12.87 -36.93 -21.46
N ARG A 354 13.11 -37.87 -20.54
CA ARG A 354 14.40 -38.53 -20.47
C ARG A 354 14.48 -39.82 -21.28
N ILE A 355 13.57 -40.77 -21.06
CA ILE A 355 13.59 -42.10 -21.67
C ILE A 355 12.21 -42.51 -22.18
N ASP A 356 12.14 -43.56 -23.03
CA ASP A 356 10.88 -44.16 -23.48
C ASP A 356 9.93 -44.46 -22.29
N GLY A 357 8.70 -43.95 -22.37
CA GLY A 357 7.66 -44.06 -21.34
C GLY A 357 7.50 -42.83 -20.45
N ASP A 358 8.51 -41.96 -20.37
CA ASP A 358 8.42 -40.72 -19.57
C ASP A 358 7.39 -39.76 -20.16
N GLN A 359 6.61 -39.13 -19.29
CA GLN A 359 5.58 -38.17 -19.66
C GLN A 359 6.03 -36.75 -19.35
N VAL A 360 5.71 -35.82 -20.25
CA VAL A 360 5.99 -34.40 -20.09
C VAL A 360 4.77 -33.58 -20.47
N THR A 361 4.46 -32.58 -19.65
CA THR A 361 3.60 -31.45 -19.97
C THR A 361 4.33 -30.17 -19.54
N ALA A 362 4.87 -29.45 -20.51
CA ALA A 362 5.61 -28.21 -20.31
C ALA A 362 4.82 -27.04 -20.91
N THR A 363 4.29 -26.17 -20.05
CA THR A 363 3.50 -25.00 -20.45
C THR A 363 4.33 -23.74 -20.30
N PHE A 364 4.33 -22.91 -21.35
CA PHE A 364 4.99 -21.62 -21.42
C PHE A 364 3.93 -20.57 -21.76
N LYS A 365 3.70 -19.64 -20.83
CA LYS A 365 2.77 -18.51 -21.00
C LYS A 365 3.51 -17.20 -20.91
N ASN A 366 2.93 -16.16 -21.50
CA ASN A 366 3.48 -14.80 -21.47
C ASN A 366 4.96 -14.80 -21.93
N VAL A 367 5.28 -15.58 -22.96
CA VAL A 367 6.64 -15.64 -23.51
C VAL A 367 7.00 -14.27 -24.08
N ARG A 368 8.08 -13.69 -23.57
CA ARG A 368 8.63 -12.41 -24.03
C ARG A 368 10.03 -12.61 -24.56
N VAL A 369 10.31 -11.98 -25.69
CA VAL A 369 11.57 -12.15 -26.41
C VAL A 369 12.13 -10.78 -26.78
N LYS A 370 13.44 -10.61 -26.53
CA LYS A 370 14.21 -9.43 -26.92
C LYS A 370 15.52 -9.88 -27.56
N LYS A 371 15.80 -9.36 -28.77
CA LYS A 371 17.12 -9.49 -29.39
C LYS A 371 18.06 -8.40 -28.88
N GLY A 372 19.34 -8.69 -28.90
CA GLY A 372 20.38 -7.68 -28.69
C GLY A 372 20.30 -6.60 -29.77
N MET A 373 20.83 -5.43 -29.45
CA MET A 373 20.82 -4.25 -30.33
C MET A 373 19.40 -3.77 -30.67
N SER A 374 18.45 -3.96 -29.76
CA SER A 374 17.08 -3.44 -29.87
C SER A 374 16.53 -3.02 -28.51
N TYR A 375 15.53 -2.14 -28.51
CA TYR A 375 14.68 -1.98 -27.33
C TYR A 375 13.65 -3.11 -27.27
N TYR A 376 13.15 -3.41 -26.07
CA TYR A 376 12.02 -4.31 -25.92
C TYR A 376 10.74 -3.64 -26.42
N ASP A 377 9.96 -4.38 -27.20
CA ASP A 377 8.64 -3.97 -27.67
C ASP A 377 7.61 -5.00 -27.15
N PRO A 378 6.75 -4.62 -26.18
CA PRO A 378 5.77 -5.53 -25.59
C PRO A 378 4.67 -5.95 -26.56
N ASP A 379 4.44 -5.21 -27.65
CA ASP A 379 3.39 -5.49 -28.62
C ASP A 379 3.92 -6.31 -29.81
N LYS A 380 5.23 -6.52 -29.90
CA LYS A 380 5.86 -7.29 -30.96
C LYS A 380 5.48 -8.77 -30.87
N LYS A 381 4.74 -9.24 -31.87
CA LYS A 381 4.46 -10.67 -32.09
C LYS A 381 5.57 -11.27 -32.95
N TRP A 382 6.24 -12.29 -32.43
CA TRP A 382 7.34 -12.95 -33.11
C TRP A 382 6.85 -14.09 -34.01
N ASN A 383 7.51 -14.30 -35.15
CA ASN A 383 7.29 -15.51 -35.92
C ASN A 383 7.89 -16.69 -35.17
N THR A 384 7.35 -17.88 -35.42
CA THR A 384 7.84 -19.09 -34.76
C THR A 384 8.07 -20.23 -35.73
N LYS A 385 9.03 -21.10 -35.41
CA LYS A 385 9.33 -22.32 -36.14
C LYS A 385 9.39 -23.50 -35.18
N ASN A 386 8.68 -24.57 -35.52
CA ASN A 386 8.60 -25.79 -34.75
C ASN A 386 9.71 -26.76 -35.17
N TYR A 387 10.29 -27.44 -34.19
CA TYR A 387 11.20 -28.57 -34.37
C TYR A 387 10.70 -29.70 -33.48
N GLN A 388 9.84 -30.55 -34.03
CA GLN A 388 9.38 -31.76 -33.37
C GLN A 388 10.48 -32.82 -33.52
N LYS A 389 11.28 -32.97 -32.47
CA LYS A 389 12.39 -33.93 -32.45
C LYS A 389 11.91 -35.32 -32.05
N ASN A 390 11.07 -35.39 -31.02
CA ASN A 390 10.35 -36.61 -30.66
C ASN A 390 8.93 -36.61 -31.25
N PRO A 391 8.52 -37.67 -32.00
CA PRO A 391 7.22 -37.70 -32.68
C PRO A 391 6.02 -37.86 -31.73
N THR A 392 6.22 -38.28 -30.48
CA THR A 392 5.14 -38.50 -29.51
C THR A 392 4.94 -37.35 -28.52
N ILE A 393 5.79 -36.31 -28.58
CA ILE A 393 5.50 -35.02 -27.95
C ILE A 393 4.73 -34.16 -28.95
N ASN A 394 3.58 -33.63 -28.52
CA ASN A 394 2.71 -32.77 -29.31
C ASN A 394 2.74 -31.33 -28.81
N ILE A 395 2.31 -30.41 -29.65
CA ILE A 395 2.16 -28.99 -29.32
C ILE A 395 0.69 -28.60 -29.26
N ILE A 396 0.30 -27.90 -28.20
CA ILE A 396 -0.95 -27.15 -28.09
C ILE A 396 -0.56 -25.67 -28.10
N ARG A 397 -1.13 -24.89 -29.01
CA ARG A 397 -0.81 -23.48 -29.20
C ARG A 397 -2.09 -22.65 -29.17
N ASN A 398 -2.17 -21.75 -28.19
CA ASN A 398 -3.26 -20.78 -28.11
C ASN A 398 -2.87 -19.46 -28.80
N GLU A 399 -1.66 -18.97 -28.50
CA GLU A 399 -1.06 -17.78 -29.12
C GLU A 399 0.44 -18.01 -29.42
N TRP A 400 1.13 -17.01 -29.94
CA TRP A 400 2.58 -17.11 -30.21
C TRP A 400 3.40 -17.23 -28.92
N ASP A 401 2.85 -16.74 -27.80
CA ASP A 401 3.44 -16.67 -26.46
C ASP A 401 2.71 -17.54 -25.41
N ASP A 402 1.75 -18.37 -25.83
CA ASP A 402 1.07 -19.39 -25.02
C ASP A 402 1.12 -20.75 -25.72
N ILE A 403 2.09 -21.55 -25.29
CA ILE A 403 2.47 -22.83 -25.91
C ILE A 403 2.60 -23.88 -24.83
N THR A 404 2.02 -25.06 -25.07
CA THR A 404 2.20 -26.25 -24.24
C THR A 404 2.75 -27.39 -25.08
N PHE A 405 3.85 -28.00 -24.62
CA PHE A 405 4.33 -29.28 -25.12
C PHE A 405 3.79 -30.39 -24.23
N THR A 406 3.15 -31.40 -24.81
CA THR A 406 2.58 -32.50 -24.02
C THR A 406 2.65 -33.82 -24.74
N GLY A 407 2.95 -34.88 -23.99
CA GLY A 407 3.02 -36.23 -24.53
C GLY A 407 3.87 -37.15 -23.67
N TYR A 408 4.36 -38.21 -24.30
CA TYR A 408 5.31 -39.15 -23.71
C TYR A 408 6.46 -39.39 -24.68
N ILE A 409 7.57 -39.92 -24.18
CA ILE A 409 8.71 -40.30 -25.01
C ILE A 409 8.50 -41.71 -25.53
N SER A 410 8.71 -41.89 -26.83
CA SER A 410 8.72 -43.18 -27.49
C SER A 410 9.68 -43.16 -28.67
N GLY A 411 10.21 -44.33 -29.04
CA GLY A 411 11.04 -44.51 -30.22
C GLY A 411 12.54 -44.29 -30.02
N LEU A 412 13.02 -44.17 -28.77
CA LEU A 412 14.46 -44.09 -28.51
C LEU A 412 15.13 -45.45 -28.68
N GLY A 413 14.51 -46.52 -28.18
CA GLY A 413 15.10 -47.85 -28.14
C GLY A 413 16.05 -48.06 -26.94
N ALA A 414 16.44 -49.32 -26.72
CA ALA A 414 17.15 -49.72 -25.50
C ALA A 414 18.53 -49.05 -25.35
N GLY A 415 18.81 -48.54 -24.14
CA GLY A 415 20.10 -47.93 -23.79
C GLY A 415 20.28 -46.48 -24.26
N ARG A 416 19.25 -45.88 -24.87
CA ARG A 416 19.23 -44.47 -25.27
C ARG A 416 18.42 -43.64 -24.28
N ASP A 417 18.93 -42.46 -23.98
CA ASP A 417 18.29 -41.48 -23.11
C ASP A 417 18.66 -40.05 -23.52
N TRP A 418 18.14 -39.07 -22.80
CA TRP A 418 18.37 -37.65 -23.07
C TRP A 418 19.86 -37.26 -23.19
N ASP A 419 20.77 -37.90 -22.45
CA ASP A 419 22.20 -37.59 -22.48
C ASP A 419 22.86 -37.99 -23.80
N ASN A 420 22.38 -39.06 -24.46
CA ASN A 420 22.99 -39.61 -25.68
C ASN A 420 22.07 -39.57 -26.92
N ALA A 421 20.84 -39.12 -26.76
CA ALA A 421 19.80 -39.02 -27.79
C ALA A 421 19.05 -37.69 -27.72
N TYR A 422 19.73 -36.59 -27.34
CA TYR A 422 19.15 -35.26 -27.19
C TYR A 422 18.29 -34.80 -28.40
N ASP A 423 18.69 -35.20 -29.62
CA ASP A 423 17.96 -34.87 -30.84
C ASP A 423 16.69 -35.69 -31.09
N ASP A 424 16.33 -36.61 -30.18
CA ASP A 424 15.18 -37.51 -30.31
C ASP A 424 14.19 -37.40 -29.13
N VAL A 425 14.40 -36.50 -28.17
CA VAL A 425 13.68 -36.47 -26.87
C VAL A 425 12.88 -35.20 -26.59
N SER A 426 12.80 -34.28 -27.56
CA SER A 426 12.27 -32.93 -27.33
C SER A 426 11.25 -32.45 -28.36
N PHE A 427 10.53 -31.39 -28.01
CA PHE A 427 9.87 -30.51 -28.96
C PHE A 427 10.35 -29.08 -28.66
N VAL A 428 10.84 -28.40 -29.70
CA VAL A 428 11.38 -27.04 -29.59
C VAL A 428 10.57 -26.07 -30.46
N VAL A 429 10.31 -24.87 -29.94
CA VAL A 429 9.82 -23.73 -30.71
C VAL A 429 10.86 -22.63 -30.68
N SER A 430 11.27 -22.15 -31.86
CA SER A 430 12.20 -21.02 -32.00
C SER A 430 11.47 -19.75 -32.44
N TYR A 431 11.87 -18.61 -31.90
CA TYR A 431 11.36 -17.27 -32.21
C TYR A 431 12.34 -16.51 -33.12
N TYR A 432 11.84 -15.84 -34.16
CA TYR A 432 12.65 -15.06 -35.12
C TYR A 432 11.96 -13.83 -35.68
#